data_AF-A0A392VER1-F1
#
_entry.id   AF-A0A392VER1-F1
#
_cell.length_a   1.000
_cell.length_b   1.000
_cell.length_c   1.000
_cell.angle_alpha   90.00
_cell.angle_beta   90.00
_cell.angle_gamma   90.00
#
_symmetry.space_group_name_H-M   'P 1'
#
loop_
_entity.id
_entity.type
_entity.pdbx_description
1 polymer ?
#
loop_
_entity_poly.entity_id
_entity_poly.type
_entity_poly.pdbx_seq_one_letter_code
_entity_poly.pdbx_strand_id
1 'polypeptide(L)' 'MDADGVISSTNRQALSDEERELYKKHHKAKSILINSISYSDYLKMSDKSSAKSLWILCALLMG' A
#
# COMPACT_ATOMS: atom_id res chain seq x y z
N MET A 1 4.74 13.68 2.93
CA MET A 1 3.83 12.55 2.68
C MET A 1 2.86 12.49 3.85
N ASP A 2 1.57 12.31 3.59
CA ASP A 2 0.60 12.16 4.69
C ASP A 2 0.78 10.79 5.36
N ALA A 3 0.27 10.66 6.59
CA ALA A 3 0.45 9.49 7.46
C ALA A 3 0.05 8.14 6.82
N ASP A 4 -0.75 8.16 5.75
CA ASP A 4 -1.21 6.98 5.00
C ASP A 4 -0.39 6.65 3.74
N GLY A 5 0.71 7.38 3.49
CA GLY A 5 1.49 7.26 2.24
C GLY A 5 0.69 7.72 1.00
N VAL A 6 -0.43 8.40 1.21
CA VAL A 6 -1.18 9.06 0.14
C VAL A 6 -0.57 10.46 -0.01
N ILE A 7 -0.10 10.76 -1.22
CA ILE A 7 0.35 12.10 -1.55
C ILE A 7 -0.92 12.90 -1.82
N SER A 8 -1.16 13.99 -1.07
CA SER A 8 -2.28 14.91 -1.31
C SER A 8 -2.34 15.32 -2.78
N SER A 9 -3.54 15.60 -3.30
CA SER A 9 -3.73 15.96 -4.72
C SER A 9 -2.82 17.10 -5.19
N THR A 10 -2.52 18.04 -4.29
CA THR A 10 -1.65 19.19 -4.51
C THR A 10 -0.20 18.77 -4.69
N ASN A 11 0.29 17.83 -3.87
CA ASN A 11 1.65 17.30 -3.98
C ASN A 11 1.79 16.32 -5.15
N ARG A 12 0.69 15.70 -5.58
CA ARG A 12 0.64 14.77 -6.73
C ARG A 12 0.86 15.49 -8.07
N GLN A 13 0.54 16.78 -8.14
CA GLN A 13 0.81 17.65 -9.27
C GLN A 13 2.26 18.15 -9.32
N ALA A 14 2.98 18.08 -8.20
CA ALA A 14 4.37 18.51 -8.08
C ALA A 14 5.40 17.39 -8.40
N LEU A 15 4.93 16.17 -8.67
CA LEU A 15 5.78 15.03 -9.04
C LEU A 15 6.23 15.14 -10.50
N SER A 16 7.49 14.83 -10.76
CA SER A 16 7.97 14.52 -12.11
C SER A 16 7.19 13.34 -12.70
N ASP A 17 7.14 13.24 -14.03
CA ASP A 17 6.46 12.13 -14.71
C ASP A 17 6.99 10.76 -14.26
N GLU A 18 8.29 10.66 -13.99
CA GLU A 18 8.95 9.46 -13.49
C GLU A 18 8.50 9.09 -12.07
N GLU A 19 8.43 10.07 -11.17
CA GLU A 19 7.98 9.90 -9.79
C GLU A 19 6.49 9.59 -9.73
N ARG A 20 5.70 10.16 -10.65
CA ARG A 20 4.27 9.88 -10.78
C ARG A 20 4.01 8.45 -11.22
N GLU A 21 4.78 7.93 -12.18
CA GLU A 21 4.68 6.53 -12.59
C GLU A 21 5.12 5.57 -11.48
N LEU A 22 6.19 5.91 -10.76
CA LEU A 22 6.61 5.16 -9.59
C LEU A 22 5.51 5.14 -8.53
N TYR A 23 4.95 6.29 -8.18
CA TYR A 23 3.81 6.41 -7.25
C TYR A 23 2.61 5.57 -7.68
N LYS A 24 2.23 5.59 -8.96
CA LYS A 24 1.14 4.75 -9.49
C LYS A 24 1.43 3.25 -9.30
N LYS A 25 2.67 2.82 -9.58
CA LYS A 25 3.08 1.41 -9.38
C LYS A 25 2.99 1.02 -7.90
N HIS A 26 3.51 1.83 -6.99
CA HIS A 26 3.42 1.58 -5.55
C HIS A 26 1.97 1.53 -5.07
N HIS A 27 1.15 2.50 -5.47
CA HIS A 27 -0.26 2.55 -5.06
C HIS A 27 -1.05 1.36 -5.61
N LYS A 28 -0.78 0.94 -6.86
CA LYS A 28 -1.39 -0.25 -7.45
C LYS A 28 -1.01 -1.52 -6.69
N ALA A 29 0.27 -1.71 -6.37
CA ALA A 29 0.73 -2.86 -5.59
C ALA A 29 0.08 -2.89 -4.20
N LYS A 30 0.02 -1.74 -3.51
CA LYS A 30 -0.68 -1.59 -2.22
C LYS A 30 -2.15 -1.97 -2.33
N SER A 31 -2.86 -1.47 -3.34
CA SER A 31 -4.28 -1.79 -3.55
C SER A 31 -4.51 -3.28 -3.80
N ILE A 32 -3.67 -3.94 -4.61
CA ILE A 32 -3.75 -5.39 -4.83
C ILE A 32 -3.53 -6.15 -3.53
N LEU A 33 -2.54 -5.77 -2.73
CA LEU A 33 -2.21 -6.44 -1.46
C LEU A 33 -3.24 -6.23 -0.36
N ILE A 34 -3.87 -5.05 -0.29
CA ILE A 34 -4.96 -4.79 0.67
C ILE A 34 -6.22 -5.56 0.25
N ASN A 35 -6.49 -5.65 -1.05
CA ASN A 35 -7.69 -6.31 -1.57
C ASN A 35 -7.53 -7.83 -1.73
N SER A 36 -6.32 -8.38 -1.60
CA SER A 36 -6.07 -9.82 -1.77
C SER A 36 -6.59 -10.67 -0.62
N ILE A 37 -6.79 -10.07 0.56
CA ILE A 37 -7.35 -10.74 1.74
C ILE A 37 -8.58 -9.97 2.18
N SER A 38 -9.76 -10.59 2.02
CA SER A 38 -10.99 -10.01 2.57
C SER A 38 -10.93 -10.03 4.10
N TYR A 39 -11.57 -9.06 4.75
CA TYR A 39 -11.64 -9.01 6.21
C TYR A 39 -12.26 -10.30 6.80
N SER A 40 -13.24 -10.89 6.10
CA SER A 40 -13.84 -12.17 6.49
C SER A 40 -12.86 -13.34 6.42
N ASP A 41 -11.94 -13.35 5.44
CA ASP A 41 -10.94 -14.40 5.32
C ASP A 41 -9.84 -14.22 6.37
N TYR A 42 -9.44 -12.97 6.64
CA TYR A 42 -8.54 -12.64 7.75
C TYR A 42 -9.04 -13.13 9.11
N LEU A 43 -10.35 -13.02 9.38
CA LEU A 43 -10.95 -13.51 10.62
C LEU A 43 -10.91 -15.04 10.75
N LYS A 44 -10.98 -15.77 9.63
CA LYS A 44 -10.93 -17.23 9.58
C LYS A 44 -9.49 -17.77 9.64
N MET A 45 -8.48 -16.94 9.37
CA MET A 45 -7.08 -17.33 9.47
C MET A 45 -6.69 -17.57 10.93
N SER A 46 -6.31 -18.81 11.23
CA SER A 46 -5.77 -19.24 12.52
C SER A 46 -4.36 -18.68 12.76
N ASP A 47 -3.51 -18.70 11.74
CA ASP A 47 -2.23 -17.97 11.75
C ASP A 47 -2.35 -16.64 11.01
N LYS A 48 -2.08 -15.55 11.72
CA LYS A 48 -2.12 -14.18 11.20
C LYS A 48 -0.73 -13.63 10.89
N SER A 49 0.33 -14.45 11.04
CA SER A 49 1.70 -14.07 10.74
C SER A 49 1.85 -13.60 9.30
N SER A 50 1.25 -14.30 8.34
CA SER A 50 1.33 -13.95 6.92
C SER A 50 0.66 -12.61 6.61
N ALA A 51 -0.49 -12.32 7.22
CA ALA A 51 -1.15 -11.02 7.07
C ALA A 51 -0.32 -9.88 7.69
N LYS A 52 0.33 -10.13 8.84
CA LYS A 52 1.29 -9.18 9.44
C LYS A 52 2.50 -8.95 8.54
N SER A 53 3.09 -10.02 7.99
CA SER A 53 4.24 -9.93 7.08
C SER A 53 3.91 -9.14 5.82
N LEU A 54 2.71 -9.34 5.25
CA LEU A 54 2.23 -8.54 4.11
C LEU A 54 2.07 -7.06 4.47
N TRP A 55 1.56 -6.76 5.67
CA TRP A 55 1.43 -5.38 6.15
C TRP A 55 2.79 -4.72 6.36
N ILE A 56 3.75 -5.44 6.95
CA ILE A 56 5.14 -4.98 7.14
C ILE A 56 5.84 -4.76 5.79
N LEU A 57 5.66 -5.66 4.82
CA LEU A 57 6.16 -5.49 3.44
C LEU A 57 5.60 -4.23 2.78
N CYS A 58 4.29 -3.99 2.93
CA CYS A 58 3.66 -2.76 2.46
C CYS A 58 4.23 -1.51 3.14
N ALA A 59 4.51 -1.56 4.45
CA ALA A 59 5.07 -0.44 5.19
C ALA A 59 6.52 -0.13 4.80
N LEU A 60 7.34 -1.17 4.59
CA LEU A 60 8.75 -1.04 4.18
C LEU A 60 8.90 -0.52 2.74
N LEU A 61 7.95 -0.83 1.85
CA LEU A 61 7.91 -0.31 0.47
C LEU A 61 7.53 1.18 0.36
N MET A 62 7.17 1.83 1.48
CA MET A 62 6.81 3.27 1.54
C MET A 62 7.82 4.14 2.29
N GLY A 63 8.96 3.58 2.72
CA GLY A 63 10.07 4.29 3.37
C GLY A 63 11.10 4.81 2.38
#